data_AF-A0A2S8HZ06-F1
#
_entry.id   AF-A0A2S8HZ06-F1
#
_cell.length_a   1.000
_cell.length_b   1.000
_cell.length_c   1.000
_cell.angle_alpha   90.00
_cell.angle_beta   90.00
_cell.angle_gamma   90.00
#
_symmetry.space_group_name_H-M   'P 1'
#
loop_
_entity.id
_entity.type
_entity.pdbx_description
1 polymer ?
#
loop_
_entity_poly.entity_id
_entity_poly.type
_entity_poly.pdbx_seq_one_letter_code
_entity_poly.pdbx_strand_id
1 'polypeptide(L)'
;MVDASSSNSSKDRYRRAAAALLRSELAQRGLTYKALAERLNERRPGAETETTIKLKLSRGSFQAAFLFECLDAIGADTVVVPVRTLLQDGL
;
A
#
# COMPACT_ATOMS: atom_id res chain seq x y z
N MET A 1 -22.06 -25.00 -13.73
CA MET A 1 -21.82 -23.54 -13.64
C MET A 1 -20.54 -23.39 -12.81
N VAL A 2 -19.40 -23.21 -13.47
CA VAL A 2 -18.07 -23.23 -12.83
C VAL A 2 -17.76 -21.84 -12.29
N ASP A 3 -17.58 -21.73 -10.98
CA ASP A 3 -17.33 -20.47 -10.29
C ASP A 3 -16.00 -19.84 -10.74
N ALA A 4 -16.08 -18.60 -11.23
CA ALA A 4 -14.95 -17.78 -11.67
C ALA A 4 -14.04 -17.29 -10.51
N SER A 5 -14.07 -17.94 -9.33
CA SER A 5 -13.49 -17.43 -8.09
C SER A 5 -12.05 -17.87 -7.80
N SER A 6 -11.44 -18.75 -8.61
CA SER A 6 -10.10 -19.32 -8.31
C SER A 6 -8.89 -18.50 -8.78
N SER A 7 -9.05 -17.43 -9.58
CA SER A 7 -7.90 -16.67 -10.12
C SER A 7 -7.53 -15.39 -9.36
N ASN A 8 -8.37 -14.91 -8.44
CA ASN A 8 -8.17 -13.63 -7.74
C ASN A 8 -7.30 -13.77 -6.47
N SER A 9 -7.37 -14.92 -5.78
CA SER A 9 -6.68 -15.18 -4.50
C SER A 9 -5.15 -14.96 -4.56
N SER A 10 -4.50 -15.32 -5.66
CA SER A 10 -3.05 -15.14 -5.83
C SER A 10 -2.65 -13.69 -6.10
N LYS A 11 -3.46 -12.89 -6.81
CA LYS A 11 -3.17 -11.46 -7.01
C LYS A 11 -3.51 -10.66 -5.75
N ASP A 12 -4.54 -11.08 -5.02
CA ASP A 12 -4.98 -10.44 -3.79
C ASP A 12 -3.94 -10.51 -2.67
N ARG A 13 -3.09 -11.55 -2.64
CA ARG A 13 -1.94 -11.58 -1.71
C ARG A 13 -0.94 -10.46 -2.00
N TYR A 14 -0.62 -10.23 -3.27
CA TYR A 14 0.35 -9.19 -3.66
C TYR A 14 -0.21 -7.80 -3.45
N ARG A 15 -1.51 -7.60 -3.71
CA ARG A 15 -2.23 -6.37 -3.38
C ARG A 15 -2.17 -6.06 -1.88
N ARG A 16 -2.42 -7.07 -1.04
CA ARG A 16 -2.32 -6.95 0.41
C ARG A 16 -0.88 -6.65 0.85
N ALA A 17 0.11 -7.32 0.28
CA ALA A 17 1.52 -7.08 0.57
C ALA A 17 1.96 -5.65 0.23
N ALA A 18 1.55 -5.13 -0.93
CA ALA A 18 1.84 -3.75 -1.33
C ALA A 18 1.23 -2.72 -0.36
N ALA A 19 -0.03 -2.93 0.04
CA ALA A 19 -0.68 -2.07 1.01
C ALA A 19 -0.08 -2.21 2.42
N ALA A 20 0.32 -3.41 2.83
CA ALA A 20 0.98 -3.67 4.11
C ALA A 20 2.34 -2.98 4.19
N LEU A 21 3.14 -3.03 3.11
CA LEU A 21 4.41 -2.32 3.02
C LEU A 21 4.25 -0.83 3.28
N LEU A 22 3.33 -0.15 2.58
CA LEU A 22 3.15 1.28 2.80
C LEU A 22 2.66 1.59 4.22
N ARG A 23 1.79 0.74 4.80
CA ARG A 23 1.35 0.89 6.19
C ARG A 23 2.49 0.72 7.18
N SER A 24 3.37 -0.27 7.00
CA SER A 24 4.50 -0.48 7.89
C SER A 24 5.48 0.68 7.84
N GLU A 25 5.75 1.22 6.65
CA GLU A 25 6.64 2.39 6.51
C GLU A 25 6.07 3.64 7.19
N LEU A 26 4.76 3.87 7.09
CA LEU A 26 4.08 4.96 7.81
C LEU A 26 4.12 4.75 9.32
N ALA A 27 3.84 3.53 9.79
CA ALA A 27 3.85 3.20 11.22
C ALA A 27 5.24 3.36 11.83
N GLN A 28 6.30 2.88 11.15
CA GLN A 28 7.69 3.04 11.58
C GLN A 28 8.11 4.51 11.73
N ARG A 29 7.50 5.41 10.95
CA ARG A 29 7.77 6.85 10.98
C ARG A 29 6.77 7.65 11.82
N GLY A 30 5.80 6.99 12.45
CA GLY A 30 4.74 7.66 13.22
C GLY A 30 3.84 8.56 12.38
N LEU A 31 3.65 8.26 11.10
CA LEU A 31 2.90 9.10 10.15
C LEU A 31 1.48 8.59 9.95
N THR A 32 0.54 9.53 9.90
CA THR A 32 -0.85 9.26 9.55
C THR A 32 -1.07 9.40 8.05
N TYR A 33 -2.18 8.86 7.54
CA TYR A 33 -2.58 9.08 6.14
C TYR A 33 -2.83 10.57 5.82
N LYS A 34 -3.28 11.34 6.81
CA LYS A 34 -3.42 12.80 6.69
C LYS A 34 -2.05 13.46 6.45
N ALA A 35 -1.07 13.12 7.28
CA ALA A 35 0.30 13.64 7.13
C ALA A 35 0.96 13.18 5.83
N LEU A 36 0.65 11.97 5.34
CA LEU A 36 1.09 11.52 4.03
C LEU A 36 0.45 12.36 2.91
N ALA A 37 -0.86 12.61 2.96
CA ALA A 37 -1.56 13.43 1.99
C ALA A 37 -0.99 14.86 1.95
N GLU A 38 -0.72 15.46 3.11
CA GLU A 38 -0.10 16.79 3.21
C GLU A 38 1.26 16.80 2.49
N ARG A 39 2.17 15.86 2.79
CA ARG A 39 3.50 15.77 2.14
C ARG A 39 3.46 15.48 0.65
N LEU A 40 2.45 14.74 0.18
CA LEU A 40 2.25 14.51 -1.26
C LEU A 40 1.77 15.79 -1.95
N ASN A 41 0.88 16.56 -1.29
CA ASN A 41 0.39 17.83 -1.83
C ASN A 41 1.45 18.94 -1.83
N GLU A 42 2.41 18.91 -0.91
CA GLU A 42 3.57 19.81 -0.93
C GLU A 42 4.42 19.62 -2.20
N ARG A 43 4.53 18.38 -2.70
CA ARG A 43 5.29 18.05 -3.92
C ARG A 43 4.46 18.24 -5.19
N ARG A 44 3.20 17.77 -5.15
CA ARG A 44 2.24 17.90 -6.25
C ARG A 44 0.90 18.36 -5.68
N PRO A 45 0.58 19.66 -5.76
CA PRO A 45 -0.70 20.19 -5.29
C PRO A 45 -1.89 19.48 -5.96
N GLY A 46 -2.85 19.01 -5.16
CA GLY A 46 -4.04 18.31 -5.64
C GLY A 46 -3.84 16.81 -5.93
N ALA A 47 -2.72 16.23 -5.49
CA ALA A 47 -2.37 14.83 -5.74
C ALA A 47 -3.32 13.83 -5.06
N GLU A 48 -3.49 13.97 -3.75
CA GLU A 48 -4.12 12.95 -2.91
C GLU A 48 -4.81 13.57 -1.71
N THR A 49 -5.81 12.87 -1.18
CA THR A 49 -6.44 13.17 0.11
C THR A 49 -6.31 11.97 1.02
N GLU A 50 -6.54 12.15 2.32
CA GLU A 50 -6.57 11.05 3.27
C GLU A 50 -7.55 9.93 2.82
N THR A 51 -8.70 10.33 2.27
CA THR A 51 -9.73 9.41 1.79
C THR A 51 -9.28 8.63 0.55
N THR A 52 -8.65 9.28 -0.44
CA THR A 52 -8.20 8.59 -1.66
C THR A 52 -7.08 7.59 -1.34
N ILE A 53 -6.17 7.96 -0.44
CA ILE A 53 -5.13 7.06 0.09
C ILE A 53 -5.78 5.85 0.76
N LYS A 54 -6.71 6.05 1.71
CA LYS A 54 -7.42 4.95 2.39
C LYS A 54 -8.08 3.99 1.39
N LEU A 55 -8.75 4.51 0.36
CA LEU A 55 -9.40 3.70 -0.68
C LEU A 55 -8.39 2.88 -1.50
N LYS A 56 -7.26 3.49 -1.90
CA LYS A 56 -6.18 2.79 -2.62
C LYS A 56 -5.58 1.67 -1.77
N LEU A 57 -5.29 1.92 -0.51
CA LEU A 57 -4.72 0.93 0.41
C LEU A 57 -5.74 -0.16 0.79
N SER A 58 -7.03 0.15 0.84
CA SER A 58 -8.10 -0.83 1.10
C SER A 58 -8.20 -1.86 -0.02
N ARG A 59 -8.18 -1.41 -1.28
CA ARG A 59 -8.22 -2.31 -2.46
C ARG A 59 -6.87 -2.97 -2.76
N GLY A 60 -5.77 -2.38 -2.27
CA GLY A 60 -4.39 -2.84 -2.49
C GLY A 60 -3.95 -2.81 -3.95
N SER A 61 -4.69 -2.13 -4.82
CA SER A 61 -4.41 -2.00 -6.24
C SER A 61 -4.20 -0.53 -6.57
N PHE A 62 -2.93 -0.14 -6.68
CA PHE A 62 -2.48 1.20 -7.06
C PHE A 62 -1.25 1.09 -7.96
N GLN A 63 -0.95 2.16 -8.69
CA GLN A 63 0.22 2.21 -9.57
C GLN A 63 1.51 2.20 -8.74
N ALA A 64 2.56 1.57 -9.26
CA ALA A 64 3.88 1.60 -8.63
C ALA A 64 4.41 3.04 -8.45
N ALA A 65 4.13 3.94 -9.40
CA ALA A 65 4.49 5.36 -9.29
C ALA A 65 3.92 6.00 -8.01
N PHE A 66 2.64 5.75 -7.69
CA PHE A 66 2.03 6.22 -6.44
C PHE A 66 2.75 5.68 -5.19
N LEU A 67 3.20 4.42 -5.23
CA LEU A 67 3.98 3.85 -4.12
C LEU A 67 5.30 4.60 -3.95
N PHE A 68 6.05 4.80 -5.03
CA PHE A 68 7.33 5.53 -4.98
C PHE A 68 7.15 6.99 -4.56
N GLU A 69 6.09 7.66 -5.02
CA GLU A 69 5.73 9.00 -4.54
C GLU A 69 5.50 9.01 -3.03
N CYS A 70 4.81 7.99 -2.50
CA CYS A 70 4.59 7.88 -1.06
C CYS A 70 5.90 7.62 -0.29
N LEU A 71 6.77 6.76 -0.82
CA LEU A 71 8.07 6.45 -0.20
C LEU A 71 9.00 7.66 -0.22
N ASP A 72 9.09 8.38 -1.33
CA ASP A 72 9.81 9.65 -1.43
C ASP A 72 9.20 10.70 -0.50
N ALA A 73 7.86 10.76 -0.42
CA ALA A 73 7.16 11.71 0.44
C ALA A 73 7.51 11.56 1.92
N ILE A 74 7.77 10.32 2.37
CA ILE A 74 8.08 10.00 3.76
C ILE A 74 9.58 9.78 4.01
N GLY A 75 10.45 10.01 3.01
CA GLY A 75 11.89 9.81 3.12
C GLY A 75 12.26 8.35 3.40
N ALA A 76 11.70 7.41 2.65
CA ALA A 76 12.05 6.00 2.72
C ALA A 76 13.10 5.63 1.66
N ASP A 77 14.35 5.48 2.10
CA ASP A 77 15.46 5.08 1.23
C ASP A 77 15.47 3.56 0.95
N THR A 78 15.06 2.78 1.95
CA THR A 78 14.97 1.33 1.86
C THR A 78 13.65 0.86 2.46
N VAL A 79 13.08 -0.18 1.86
CA VAL A 79 11.83 -0.80 2.32
C VAL A 79 11.96 -2.30 2.33
N VAL A 80 11.38 -2.94 3.33
CA VAL A 80 11.34 -4.41 3.41
C VAL A 80 10.05 -4.89 2.79
N VAL A 81 10.13 -5.60 1.67
CA VAL A 81 8.95 -6.16 1.01
C VAL A 81 8.48 -7.40 1.77
N PRO A 82 7.25 -7.42 2.31
CA PRO A 82 6.72 -8.57 3.03
C PRO A 82 6.27 -9.65 2.02
N VAL A 83 7.22 -10.37 1.43
CA VAL A 83 6.96 -11.47 0.47
C VAL A 83 7.03 -12.84 1.14
N ARG A 84 6.95 -12.93 2.47
CA ARG A 84 6.94 -14.25 3.12
C ARG A 84 5.68 -15.02 2.73
N THR A 85 5.89 -16.08 1.94
CA THR A 85 4.94 -17.17 1.74
C THR A 85 4.60 -17.70 3.14
N LEU A 86 3.39 -17.40 3.62
CA LEU A 86 2.78 -18.20 4.68
C LEU A 86 2.60 -19.60 4.07
N LEU A 87 3.57 -20.49 4.29
CA LEU A 87 3.23 -21.89 4.41
C LEU A 87 2.23 -21.96 5.56
N GLN A 88 0.98 -22.25 5.21
CA GLN A 88 -0.07 -22.77 6.08
C GLN A 88 -0.53 -21.83 7.21
N ASP A 89 -1.56 -21.02 6.91
CA ASP A 89 -2.57 -20.74 7.94
C ASP A 89 -3.44 -22.00 8.04
N GLY A 90 -2.99 -22.89 8.91
CA GLY A 90 -3.62 -24.16 9.25
C GLY A 90 -3.12 -24.60 10.63
N LEU A 91 -3.48 -23.82 11.66
CA LEU A 91 -3.59 -24.22 13.06
C LEU A 91 -4.68 -23.35 13.72
#